data_AF-A0A940VMW8-F1
#
_entry.id   AF-A0A940VMW8-F1
#
_cell.length_a   1.000
_cell.length_b   1.000
_cell.length_c   1.000
_cell.angle_alpha   90.00
_cell.angle_beta   90.00
_cell.angle_gamma   90.00
#
_symmetry.space_group_name_H-M   'P 1'
#
loop_
_entity.id
_entity.type
_entity.pdbx_description
1 polymer ?
#
loop_
_entity_poly.entity_id
_entity_poly.type
_entity_poly.pdbx_seq_one_letter_code
_entity_poly.pdbx_strand_id
1 'polypeptide(L)'
;MKRKGFLVLSLIVLLGSSAAAAGDFDWVKDFNLRAYADPSGFRAQIAARFQIGDVQITAVLGNVPSPADAYIVWRLGEISRQPTDYVLRQYTTSKGKGWGVIAQNLGIKPGSAEFQALKKGHDLYGGNPGKAKGKKKH
;
A
#
# COMPACT_ATOMS: atom_id res chain seq x y z
N MET A 1 -56.86 13.00 -25.91
CA MET A 1 -55.55 13.70 -25.86
C MET A 1 -54.75 13.09 -24.70
N LYS A 2 -53.65 12.37 -24.95
CA LYS A 2 -52.23 12.79 -24.72
C LYS A 2 -51.96 13.04 -23.22
N ARG A 3 -51.06 12.38 -22.46
CA ARG A 3 -49.75 11.69 -22.66
C ARG A 3 -49.53 10.75 -21.45
N LYS A 4 -49.17 9.47 -21.61
CA LYS A 4 -47.80 8.89 -21.61
C LYS A 4 -46.90 9.30 -20.43
N GLY A 5 -46.77 8.38 -19.47
CA GLY A 5 -45.59 7.89 -18.72
C GLY A 5 -44.48 8.85 -18.24
N PHE A 6 -44.01 8.64 -17.01
CA PHE A 6 -42.64 8.16 -16.72
C PHE A 6 -42.50 7.88 -15.20
N LEU A 7 -42.27 6.61 -14.84
CA LEU A 7 -41.77 6.18 -13.54
C LEU A 7 -40.28 6.57 -13.47
N VAL A 8 -39.90 7.46 -12.56
CA VAL A 8 -38.48 7.79 -12.30
C VAL A 8 -38.02 7.07 -11.04
N LEU A 9 -37.41 5.92 -11.29
CA LEU A 9 -36.64 5.12 -10.34
C LEU A 9 -35.38 5.91 -9.94
N SER A 10 -35.42 6.62 -8.82
CA SER A 10 -34.22 7.27 -8.27
C SER A 10 -33.51 6.33 -7.29
N LEU A 11 -32.73 5.42 -7.87
CA LEU A 11 -31.72 4.64 -7.17
C LEU A 11 -30.59 5.60 -6.77
N ILE A 12 -30.68 6.18 -5.57
CA ILE A 12 -29.56 6.94 -4.98
C ILE A 12 -28.45 5.93 -4.69
N VAL A 13 -27.49 5.92 -5.60
CA VAL A 13 -26.23 5.18 -5.53
C VAL A 13 -25.53 5.53 -4.22
N LEU A 14 -25.26 4.51 -3.41
CA LEU A 14 -24.41 4.60 -2.22
C LEU A 14 -23.02 5.14 -2.61
N LEU A 15 -22.77 6.42 -2.31
CA LEU A 15 -21.42 6.98 -2.22
C LEU A 15 -21.07 7.18 -0.75
N GLY A 16 -20.99 6.05 -0.05
CA GLY A 16 -20.36 5.94 1.26
C GLY A 16 -19.20 4.97 1.14
N SER A 17 -18.17 5.30 0.37
CA SER A 17 -16.93 4.54 0.39
C SER A 17 -16.30 4.73 1.77
N SER A 18 -16.45 3.71 2.61
CA SER A 18 -15.85 3.60 3.93
C SER A 18 -14.41 4.11 3.93
N ALA A 19 -14.10 5.02 4.84
CA ALA A 19 -12.74 5.28 5.26
C ALA A 19 -12.20 4.04 6.00
N ALA A 20 -11.91 2.97 5.25
CA ALA A 20 -11.12 1.85 5.73
C ALA A 20 -9.65 2.25 5.62
N ALA A 21 -9.23 3.18 6.47
CA ALA A 21 -7.82 3.54 6.64
C ALA A 21 -7.10 2.46 7.47
N ALA A 22 -7.14 1.22 6.99
CA ALA A 22 -6.40 0.04 7.45
C ALA A 22 -6.95 -1.17 6.68
N GLY A 23 -6.48 -1.42 5.45
CA GLY A 23 -6.94 -2.63 4.75
C GLY A 23 -6.64 -2.74 3.26
N ASP A 24 -5.60 -2.11 2.73
CA ASP A 24 -5.22 -2.40 1.33
C ASP A 24 -4.30 -3.64 1.22
N PHE A 25 -3.66 -4.02 2.32
CA PHE A 25 -2.59 -5.02 2.36
C PHE A 25 -2.69 -5.90 3.61
N ASP A 26 -3.02 -7.17 3.43
CA ASP A 26 -3.21 -8.13 4.54
C ASP A 26 -1.91 -8.42 5.31
N TRP A 27 -0.76 -8.22 4.68
CA TRP A 27 0.56 -8.54 5.22
C TRP A 27 1.15 -7.46 6.13
N VAL A 28 0.56 -6.26 6.19
CA VAL A 28 1.13 -5.08 6.89
C VAL A 28 1.39 -5.34 8.37
N LYS A 29 0.48 -6.05 9.05
CA LYS A 29 0.61 -6.34 10.49
C LYS A 29 1.85 -7.19 10.78
N ASP A 30 2.01 -8.31 10.08
CA ASP A 30 3.14 -9.23 10.27
C ASP A 30 4.47 -8.61 9.83
N PHE A 31 4.44 -7.75 8.81
CA PHE A 31 5.60 -7.00 8.34
C PHE A 31 6.08 -6.02 9.40
N ASN A 32 5.17 -5.22 9.96
CA ASN A 32 5.49 -4.27 11.03
C ASN A 32 6.04 -4.98 12.26
N LEU A 33 5.42 -6.08 12.69
CA LEU A 33 5.91 -6.87 13.83
C LEU A 33 7.37 -7.32 13.63
N ARG A 34 7.71 -7.84 12.44
CA ARG A 34 9.09 -8.23 12.12
C ARG A 34 10.04 -7.04 12.04
N ALA A 35 9.64 -5.96 11.40
CA ALA A 35 10.46 -4.77 11.27
C ALA A 35 10.77 -4.12 12.63
N TYR A 36 9.82 -4.15 13.56
CA TYR A 36 10.03 -3.66 14.93
C TYR A 36 10.85 -4.62 15.80
N ALA A 37 10.79 -5.93 15.54
CA ALA A 37 11.58 -6.91 16.27
C ALA A 37 13.08 -6.86 15.92
N ASP A 38 13.43 -6.46 14.68
CA ASP A 38 14.81 -6.27 14.24
C ASP A 38 14.95 -5.03 13.34
N PRO A 39 15.01 -3.80 13.92
CA PRO A 39 15.10 -2.58 13.15
C PRO A 39 16.38 -2.48 12.30
N SER A 40 17.51 -2.96 12.83
CA SER A 40 18.79 -3.01 12.11
C SER A 40 18.74 -3.92 10.88
N GLY A 41 18.26 -5.16 11.05
CA GLY A 41 18.15 -6.12 9.96
C GLY A 41 17.09 -5.70 8.94
N PHE A 42 16.02 -5.04 9.38
CA PHE A 42 15.06 -4.41 8.48
C PHE A 42 15.74 -3.36 7.58
N ARG A 43 16.49 -2.42 8.16
CA ARG A 43 17.21 -1.39 7.39
C ARG A 43 18.22 -2.00 6.42
N ALA A 44 18.97 -3.02 6.86
CA ALA A 44 19.92 -3.73 6.01
C ALA A 44 19.22 -4.39 4.81
N GLN A 45 18.07 -5.03 5.01
CA GLN A 45 17.29 -5.64 3.93
C GLN A 45 16.70 -4.60 2.97
N ILE A 46 16.22 -3.45 3.48
CA ILE A 46 15.75 -2.34 2.64
C ILE A 46 16.90 -1.81 1.77
N ALA A 47 18.05 -1.54 2.38
CA ALA A 47 19.23 -1.04 1.68
C ALA A 47 19.66 -2.00 0.56
N ALA A 48 19.74 -3.30 0.86
CA ALA A 48 20.12 -4.32 -0.10
C ALA A 48 19.09 -4.48 -1.22
N ARG A 49 17.79 -4.49 -0.90
CA ARG A 49 16.72 -4.72 -1.88
C ARG A 49 16.57 -3.56 -2.86
N PHE A 50 16.47 -2.35 -2.35
CA PHE A 50 16.18 -1.17 -3.17
C PHE A 50 17.46 -0.47 -3.65
N GLN A 51 18.64 -0.93 -3.19
CA GLN A 51 19.94 -0.34 -3.48
C GLN A 51 20.00 1.14 -3.04
N ILE A 52 19.46 1.44 -1.86
CA ILE A 52 19.34 2.79 -1.31
C ILE A 52 20.19 2.96 -0.03
N GLY A 53 20.72 4.16 0.17
CA GLY A 53 21.54 4.51 1.33
C GLY A 53 20.73 4.87 2.58
N ASP A 54 21.40 4.81 3.73
CA ASP A 54 20.80 5.01 5.06
C ASP A 54 20.08 6.38 5.22
N VAL A 55 20.61 7.43 4.57
CA VAL A 55 19.98 8.77 4.57
C VAL A 55 18.58 8.73 3.96
N GLN A 56 18.42 8.05 2.81
CA GLN A 56 17.11 7.94 2.17
C GLN A 56 16.17 7.03 2.97
N ILE A 57 16.71 5.97 3.59
CA ILE A 57 15.95 5.09 4.48
C ILE A 57 15.38 5.87 5.66
N THR A 58 16.22 6.65 6.34
CA THR A 58 15.83 7.52 7.46
C THR A 58 14.80 8.55 7.04
N ALA A 59 15.00 9.21 5.88
CA ALA A 59 14.08 10.23 5.39
C ALA A 59 12.65 9.69 5.20
N VAL A 60 12.51 8.50 4.60
CA VAL A 60 11.18 7.90 4.39
C VAL A 60 10.58 7.44 5.70
N LEU A 61 11.33 6.72 6.54
CA LEU A 61 10.84 6.24 7.84
C LEU A 61 10.39 7.38 8.76
N GLY A 62 11.01 8.55 8.67
CA GLY A 62 10.60 9.74 9.43
C GLY A 62 9.34 10.43 8.91
N ASN A 63 8.87 10.11 7.69
CA ASN A 63 7.71 10.77 7.06
C ASN A 63 6.45 9.90 7.00
N VAL A 64 6.53 8.65 7.47
CA VAL A 64 5.43 7.68 7.45
C VAL A 64 5.27 7.04 8.83
N PRO A 65 4.07 6.57 9.20
CA PRO A 65 3.80 6.14 10.57
C PRO A 65 4.28 4.71 10.87
N SER A 66 4.61 3.90 9.86
CA SER A 66 5.09 2.54 10.07
C SER A 66 6.11 2.06 9.03
N PRO A 67 6.95 1.05 9.36
CA PRO A 67 7.85 0.40 8.41
C PRO A 67 7.16 -0.14 7.16
N ALA A 68 5.95 -0.68 7.29
CA ALA A 68 5.17 -1.17 6.16
C ALA A 68 4.79 -0.02 5.21
N ASP A 69 4.38 1.13 5.74
CA ASP A 69 4.08 2.31 4.91
C ASP A 69 5.33 2.79 4.15
N ALA A 70 6.50 2.76 4.80
CA ALA A 70 7.78 3.07 4.15
C ALA A 70 8.09 2.10 3.02
N TYR A 71 7.90 0.80 3.26
CA TYR A 71 8.08 -0.23 2.24
C TYR A 71 7.13 -0.05 1.05
N ILE A 72 5.86 0.27 1.31
CA ILE A 72 4.89 0.53 0.25
C ILE A 72 5.31 1.76 -0.56
N VAL A 73 5.81 2.83 0.07
CA VAL A 73 6.36 4.00 -0.64
C VAL A 73 7.47 3.59 -1.60
N TRP A 74 8.47 2.82 -1.16
CA TRP A 74 9.54 2.37 -2.06
C TRP A 74 9.03 1.46 -3.18
N ARG A 75 8.14 0.51 -2.87
CA ARG A 75 7.54 -0.37 -3.89
C ARG A 75 6.71 0.37 -4.92
N LEU A 76 5.93 1.37 -4.50
CA LEU A 76 5.18 2.19 -5.45
C LEU A 76 6.12 3.02 -6.33
N GLY A 77 7.22 3.53 -5.80
CA GLY A 77 8.27 4.18 -6.60
C GLY A 77 8.86 3.26 -7.66
N GLU A 78 9.19 2.02 -7.27
CA GLU A 78 9.70 0.99 -8.18
C GLU A 78 8.69 0.65 -9.29
N ILE A 79 7.42 0.40 -8.94
CA ILE A 79 6.37 0.04 -9.91
C ILE A 79 6.03 1.20 -10.85
N SER A 80 5.94 2.42 -10.32
CA SER A 80 5.61 3.62 -11.11
C SER A 80 6.80 4.25 -11.83
N ARG A 81 8.02 3.77 -11.56
CA ARG A 81 9.28 4.38 -11.98
C ARG A 81 9.38 5.86 -11.58
N GLN A 82 8.84 6.20 -10.42
CA GLN A 82 8.90 7.55 -9.86
C GLN A 82 9.94 7.63 -8.74
N PRO A 83 10.58 8.79 -8.55
CA PRO A 83 11.53 8.96 -7.46
C PRO A 83 10.81 8.97 -6.11
N THR A 84 11.48 8.46 -5.08
CA THR A 84 10.91 8.25 -3.73
C THR A 84 10.33 9.52 -3.12
N ASP A 85 10.93 10.68 -3.37
CA ASP A 85 10.46 11.99 -2.89
C ASP A 85 9.11 12.38 -3.51
N TYR A 86 8.90 12.08 -4.79
CA TYR A 86 7.62 12.29 -5.46
C TYR A 86 6.54 11.37 -4.89
N VAL A 87 6.88 10.11 -4.59
CA VAL A 87 5.96 9.17 -3.95
C VAL A 87 5.59 9.62 -2.54
N LEU A 88 6.55 10.09 -1.74
CA LEU A 88 6.28 10.66 -0.42
C LEU A 88 5.38 11.89 -0.48
N ARG A 89 5.57 12.75 -1.50
CA ARG A 89 4.69 13.89 -1.74
C ARG A 89 3.26 13.43 -2.03
N GLN A 90 3.09 12.44 -2.91
CA GLN A 90 1.78 11.86 -3.22
C GLN A 90 1.12 11.19 -2.02
N TYR A 91 1.91 10.47 -1.20
CA TYR A 91 1.46 9.92 0.07
C TYR A 91 0.93 11.03 0.99
N THR A 92 1.68 12.12 1.12
CA THR A 92 1.34 13.25 2.01
C THR A 92 0.07 13.98 1.54
N THR A 93 -0.06 14.28 0.25
CA THR A 93 -1.23 14.99 -0.32
C THR A 93 -2.48 14.11 -0.39
N SER A 94 -2.31 12.79 -0.29
CA SER A 94 -3.41 11.81 -0.37
C SER A 94 -3.58 11.01 0.93
N LYS A 95 -3.08 11.53 2.06
CA LYS A 95 -3.26 10.88 3.37
C LYS A 95 -4.74 10.58 3.63
N GLY A 96 -5.01 9.38 4.13
CA GLY A 96 -6.37 8.90 4.43
C GLY A 96 -7.19 8.43 3.22
N LYS A 97 -6.70 8.58 1.98
CA LYS A 97 -7.43 8.13 0.76
C LYS A 97 -7.18 6.66 0.37
N GLY A 98 -6.28 5.99 1.07
CA GLY A 98 -5.88 4.61 0.77
C GLY A 98 -4.77 4.53 -0.29
N TRP A 99 -4.09 3.39 -0.32
CA TRP A 99 -2.95 3.13 -1.19
C TRP A 99 -3.34 2.96 -2.64
N GLY A 100 -4.54 2.45 -2.92
CA GLY A 100 -5.07 2.37 -4.28
C GLY A 100 -5.22 3.73 -4.97
N VAL A 101 -5.56 4.79 -4.21
CA VAL A 101 -5.64 6.16 -4.75
C VAL A 101 -4.24 6.73 -4.99
N ILE A 102 -3.33 6.54 -4.03
CA ILE A 102 -1.93 6.96 -4.18
C ILE A 102 -1.30 6.30 -5.41
N ALA A 103 -1.49 4.99 -5.59
CA ALA A 103 -0.99 4.25 -6.74
C ALA A 103 -1.51 4.82 -8.07
N GLN A 104 -2.81 5.14 -8.15
CA GLN A 104 -3.41 5.77 -9.32
C GLN A 104 -2.81 7.15 -9.61
N ASN A 105 -2.58 7.98 -8.59
CA ASN A 105 -1.94 9.28 -8.75
C ASN A 105 -0.49 9.17 -9.25
N LEU A 106 0.16 8.02 -9.04
CA LEU A 106 1.49 7.71 -9.56
C LEU A 106 1.45 7.09 -10.98
N GLY A 107 0.27 6.96 -11.59
CA GLY A 107 0.09 6.38 -12.92
C GLY A 107 0.02 4.85 -12.94
N ILE A 108 -0.07 4.20 -11.78
CA ILE A 108 -0.23 2.75 -11.69
C ILE A 108 -1.68 2.39 -12.02
N LYS A 109 -1.87 1.58 -13.06
CA LYS A 109 -3.21 1.15 -13.50
C LYS A 109 -3.87 0.29 -12.41
N PRO A 110 -5.16 0.56 -12.07
CA PRO A 110 -5.95 -0.35 -11.25
C PRO A 110 -5.92 -1.77 -11.83
N GLY A 111 -5.65 -2.75 -10.98
CA GLY A 111 -5.58 -4.15 -11.42
C GLY A 111 -4.30 -4.56 -12.17
N SER A 112 -3.30 -3.67 -12.30
CA SER A 112 -1.97 -4.05 -12.80
C SER A 112 -1.39 -5.24 -12.01
N ALA A 113 -0.66 -6.11 -12.70
CA ALA A 113 -0.13 -7.34 -12.12
C ALA A 113 0.82 -7.03 -10.95
N GLU A 114 1.60 -5.97 -11.06
CA GLU A 114 2.55 -5.50 -10.08
C GLU A 114 1.87 -4.95 -8.82
N PHE A 115 0.79 -4.17 -8.98
CA PHE A 115 0.02 -3.67 -7.85
C PHE A 115 -0.75 -4.80 -7.16
N GLN A 116 -1.31 -5.74 -7.93
CA GLN A 116 -1.95 -6.94 -7.38
C GLN A 116 -0.95 -7.84 -6.64
N ALA A 117 0.28 -7.97 -7.14
CA ALA A 117 1.35 -8.69 -6.44
C ALA A 117 1.69 -8.00 -5.11
N LEU A 118 1.78 -6.67 -5.10
CA LEU A 118 1.99 -5.89 -3.88
C LEU A 118 0.83 -6.07 -2.88
N LYS A 119 -0.42 -6.13 -3.35
CA LYS A 119 -1.59 -6.41 -2.50
C LYS A 119 -1.50 -7.76 -1.80
N LYS A 120 -1.00 -8.77 -2.53
CA LYS A 120 -0.86 -10.14 -2.04
C LYS A 120 0.33 -10.34 -1.09
N GLY A 121 1.34 -9.47 -1.13
CA GLY A 121 2.52 -9.69 -0.32
C GLY A 121 3.64 -8.68 -0.53
N HIS A 122 4.71 -8.93 0.21
CA HIS A 122 5.99 -8.25 0.08
C HIS A 122 7.08 -9.31 -0.19
N ASP A 123 8.20 -8.88 -0.73
CA ASP A 123 9.36 -9.70 -1.06
C ASP A 123 10.61 -9.33 -0.24
N LEU A 124 10.45 -8.51 0.81
CA LEU A 124 11.57 -8.09 1.66
C LEU A 124 12.22 -9.27 2.41
N TYR A 125 11.42 -10.08 3.11
CA TYR A 125 11.91 -11.15 3.98
C TYR A 125 11.93 -12.51 3.29
N GLY A 126 12.59 -12.66 2.13
CA GLY A 126 13.05 -13.94 1.55
C GLY A 126 12.12 -15.17 1.53
N GLY A 127 10.82 -15.02 1.76
CA GLY A 127 9.91 -16.09 2.11
C GLY A 127 8.59 -15.90 1.38
N ASN A 128 8.28 -16.88 0.52
CA ASN A 128 7.09 -16.95 -0.32
C ASN A 128 5.84 -16.35 0.37
N PRO A 129 5.13 -15.37 -0.22
CA PRO A 129 4.07 -14.58 0.41
C PRO A 129 2.78 -15.34 0.83
N GLY A 130 2.84 -16.67 0.97
CA GLY A 130 1.69 -17.54 1.30
C GLY A 130 1.88 -18.51 2.48
N LYS A 131 2.92 -18.38 3.31
CA LYS A 131 3.14 -19.28 4.45
C LYS A 131 3.37 -18.56 5.79
N ALA A 132 2.39 -17.76 6.22
CA ALA A 132 2.15 -17.58 7.65
C ALA A 132 1.27 -18.74 8.15
N LYS A 133 1.85 -19.95 8.28
CA LYS A 133 1.14 -21.13 8.79
C LYS A 133 1.42 -21.28 10.28
N GLY A 134 0.51 -20.81 11.11
CA GLY A 134 0.46 -21.09 12.54
C GLY A 134 -0.91 -21.62 12.93
N LYS A 135 -1.19 -22.89 12.63
CA LYS A 135 -2.26 -23.65 13.32
C LYS A 135 -1.86 -23.76 14.79
N LYS A 136 -2.69 -23.26 15.70
CA LYS A 136 -2.86 -23.91 17.01
C LYS A 136 -4.32 -24.32 17.14
N LYS A 137 -4.55 -25.63 16.97
CA LYS A 137 -5.69 -26.30 17.58
C LYS A 137 -5.32 -26.52 19.04
N HIS A 138 -6.17 -26.06 19.95
CA HIS A 138 -6.37 -26.67 21.26
C HIS A 138 -7.87 -26.69 21.51
#